data_AF-K2D9Z9-F1
#
_entry.id   AF-K2D9Z9-F1
#
_cell.length_a   1.000
_cell.length_b   1.000
_cell.length_c   1.000
_cell.angle_alpha   90.00
_cell.angle_beta   90.00
_cell.angle_gamma   90.00
#
_symmetry.space_group_name_H-M   'P 1'
#
loop_
_entity.id
_entity.type
_entity.pdbx_description
1 polymer ?
#
loop_
_entity_poly.entity_id
_entity_poly.type
_entity_poly.pdbx_seq_one_letter_code
_entity_poly.pdbx_strand_id
1 'polypeptide(L)'
;MDMTCWLDYFITGLETQMIEVRDRGEQVIRRDVLVNKHGLNHRQAKAVGYLLQHGKMTIQDFEKLCPETSRRSLQRDLKMLIDKKLLSGEGSTHHQEYRLL
;
A
#
# COMPACT_ATOMS: atom_id res chain seq x y z
N MET A 1 1.97 38.00 30.65
CA MET A 1 1.99 37.43 29.29
C MET A 1 1.33 36.07 29.40
N ASP A 2 0.13 35.93 28.86
CA ASP A 2 -0.61 34.66 28.89
C ASP A 2 -0.13 33.79 27.71
N MET A 3 0.52 32.66 28.01
CA MET A 3 1.13 31.77 27.02
C MET A 3 0.25 30.56 26.69
N THR A 4 -0.97 30.51 27.22
CA THR A 4 -1.97 29.46 26.97
C THR A 4 -2.25 29.29 25.47
N CYS A 5 -2.42 30.40 24.75
CA CYS A 5 -2.66 30.36 23.29
C CYS A 5 -1.51 29.73 22.50
N TRP A 6 -0.26 29.88 22.97
CA TRP A 6 0.91 29.27 22.33
C TRP A 6 0.99 27.77 22.63
N LEU A 7 0.65 27.36 23.86
CA LEU A 7 0.55 25.96 24.25
C LEU A 7 -0.53 25.21 23.46
N ASP A 8 -1.72 25.80 23.28
CA ASP A 8 -2.81 25.18 22.51
C ASP A 8 -2.42 24.97 21.03
N TYR A 9 -1.72 25.93 20.44
CA TYR A 9 -1.20 25.80 19.07
C TYR A 9 -0.18 24.65 18.95
N PHE A 10 0.74 24.55 19.91
CA PHE A 10 1.75 23.48 19.94
C PHE A 10 1.14 22.10 20.18
N ILE A 11 0.17 21.99 21.07
CA ILE A 11 -0.54 20.74 21.37
C ILE A 11 -1.30 20.26 20.11
N THR A 12 -2.02 21.17 19.44
CA THR A 12 -2.76 20.85 18.20
C THR A 12 -1.82 20.41 17.07
N GLY A 13 -0.68 21.09 16.92
CA GLY A 13 0.34 20.73 15.94
C GLY A 13 0.96 19.35 16.19
N LEU A 14 1.29 19.04 17.45
CA LEU A 14 1.83 17.75 17.86
C LEU A 14 0.82 16.61 17.68
N GLU A 15 -0.45 16.85 17.99
CA GLU A 15 -1.52 15.86 17.79
C GLU A 15 -1.64 15.48 16.31
N THR A 16 -1.62 16.48 15.42
CA THR A 16 -1.65 16.26 13.97
C THR A 16 -0.44 15.45 13.49
N GLN A 17 0.76 15.79 13.97
CA GLN A 17 1.98 15.05 13.61
C GLN A 17 2.01 13.62 14.16
N MET A 18 1.49 13.40 15.37
CA MET A 18 1.39 12.07 15.96
C MET A 18 0.42 11.16 15.21
N ILE A 19 -0.70 11.72 14.72
CA ILE A 19 -1.64 10.99 13.86
C ILE A 19 -0.94 10.54 12.58
N GLU A 20 -0.17 11.41 11.93
CA GLU A 20 0.55 11.07 10.70
C GLU A 20 1.65 10.01 10.92
N VAL A 21 2.40 10.11 12.03
CA VAL A 21 3.43 9.11 12.39
C VAL A 21 2.80 7.76 12.72
N ARG A 22 1.68 7.74 13.44
CA ARG A 22 0.92 6.52 13.74
C ARG A 22 0.45 5.85 12.45
N ASP A 23 -0.16 6.61 11.55
CA ASP A 23 -0.70 6.09 10.30
C ASP A 23 0.42 5.52 9.40
N ARG A 24 1.57 6.22 9.31
CA ARG A 24 2.75 5.71 8.59
C ARG A 24 3.31 4.43 9.23
N GLY A 25 3.38 4.36 10.56
CA GLY A 25 3.84 3.18 11.29
C GLY A 25 2.92 1.98 11.08
N GLU A 26 1.60 2.18 11.09
CA GLU A 26 0.62 1.14 10.86
C GLU A 26 0.72 0.55 9.44
N GLN A 27 0.92 1.38 8.43
CA GLN A 27 1.08 0.93 7.03
C GLN A 27 2.33 0.05 6.86
N VAL A 28 3.44 0.39 7.51
CA VAL A 28 4.67 -0.41 7.47
C VAL A 28 4.48 -1.77 8.17
N ILE A 29 3.83 -1.78 9.34
CA ILE A 29 3.53 -3.02 10.08
C ILE A 29 2.59 -3.91 9.26
N ARG A 30 1.54 -3.35 8.67
CA ARG A 30 0.61 -4.10 7.81
C ARG A 30 1.33 -4.76 6.63
N ARG A 31 2.25 -4.04 5.97
CA ARG A 31 3.07 -4.59 4.88
C ARG A 31 3.89 -5.79 5.34
N ASP A 32 4.65 -5.64 6.41
CA ASP A 32 5.60 -6.67 6.84
C ASP A 32 4.88 -7.90 7.42
N VAL A 33 3.72 -7.71 8.07
CA VAL A 33 2.84 -8.80 8.48
C VAL A 33 2.28 -9.54 7.26
N LEU A 34 1.80 -8.83 6.23
CA LEU A 34 1.28 -9.44 5.00
C LEU A 34 2.35 -10.24 4.24
N VAL A 35 3.56 -9.68 4.12
CA VAL A 35 4.67 -10.33 3.42
C VAL A 35 5.10 -11.61 4.13
N ASN A 36 5.32 -11.56 5.45
CA ASN A 36 5.75 -12.73 6.22
C ASN A 36 4.66 -13.79 6.36
N LYS A 37 3.41 -13.38 6.60
CA LYS A 37 2.30 -14.32 6.80
C LYS A 37 1.94 -15.10 5.53
N HIS A 38 2.13 -14.49 4.35
CA HIS A 38 1.74 -15.10 3.08
C HIS A 38 2.92 -15.56 2.22
N GLY A 39 4.16 -15.40 2.67
CA GLY A 39 5.36 -15.84 1.95
C GLY A 39 5.49 -15.16 0.58
N LEU A 40 5.27 -13.85 0.53
CA LEU A 40 5.24 -13.11 -0.73
C LEU A 40 6.65 -13.00 -1.34
N ASN A 41 6.77 -13.21 -2.65
CA ASN A 41 8.02 -12.99 -3.35
C ASN A 41 8.34 -11.49 -3.50
N HIS A 42 9.56 -11.15 -3.90
CA HIS A 42 10.00 -9.74 -4.00
C HIS A 42 9.08 -8.86 -4.88
N ARG A 43 8.54 -9.40 -5.98
CA ARG A 43 7.63 -8.66 -6.88
C ARG A 43 6.26 -8.47 -6.25
N GLN A 44 5.75 -9.48 -5.57
CA GLN A 44 4.49 -9.40 -4.83
C GLN A 44 4.58 -8.41 -3.66
N ALA A 45 5.70 -8.39 -2.94
CA ALA A 45 5.95 -7.39 -1.89
C ALA A 45 5.97 -5.96 -2.46
N LYS A 46 6.57 -5.76 -3.64
CA LYS A 46 6.54 -4.48 -4.37
C LYS A 46 5.12 -4.06 -4.76
N ALA A 47 4.30 -4.99 -5.26
CA ALA A 47 2.90 -4.73 -5.58
C ALA A 47 2.09 -4.29 -4.35
N VAL A 48 2.21 -5.03 -3.23
CA VAL A 48 1.53 -4.69 -1.97
C VAL A 48 2.03 -3.35 -1.43
N GLY A 49 3.34 -3.08 -1.48
CA GLY A 49 3.90 -1.79 -1.06
C GLY A 49 3.35 -0.61 -1.86
N TYR A 50 3.25 -0.75 -3.19
CA TYR A 50 2.64 0.27 -4.04
C TYR A 50 1.16 0.47 -3.71
N LEU A 51 0.41 -0.60 -3.49
CA LEU A 51 -1.01 -0.53 -3.15
C LEU A 51 -1.28 0.09 -1.77
N LEU A 52 -0.40 -0.12 -0.78
CA LEU A 52 -0.51 0.56 0.52
C LEU A 52 -0.27 2.08 0.39
N GLN A 53 0.59 2.50 -0.55
CA GLN A 53 0.89 3.91 -0.77
C GLN A 53 -0.13 4.62 -1.66
N HIS A 54 -0.59 3.97 -2.73
CA HIS A 54 -1.42 4.58 -3.78
C HIS A 54 -2.89 4.14 -3.75
N GLY A 55 -3.23 3.12 -2.96
CA GLY A 55 -4.59 2.58 -2.80
C GLY A 55 -5.11 1.74 -3.97
N LYS A 56 -4.58 1.95 -5.19
CA LYS A 56 -4.93 1.19 -6.38
C LYS A 56 -3.74 1.00 -7.32
N MET A 57 -3.76 -0.05 -8.12
CA MET A 57 -2.71 -0.36 -9.07
C MET A 57 -3.30 -0.98 -10.33
N THR A 58 -2.80 -0.62 -11.51
CA THR A 58 -3.10 -1.32 -12.76
C THR A 58 -1.96 -2.26 -13.15
N ILE A 59 -2.19 -3.13 -14.13
CA ILE A 59 -1.10 -3.97 -14.68
C ILE A 59 0.05 -3.11 -15.25
N GLN A 60 -0.27 -1.93 -15.81
CA GLN A 60 0.71 -1.01 -16.39
C GLN A 60 1.59 -0.37 -15.31
N ASP A 61 1.01 -0.05 -14.15
CA ASP A 61 1.78 0.42 -13.00
C ASP A 61 2.72 -0.67 -12.50
N PHE A 62 2.26 -1.92 -12.48
CA PHE A 62 3.11 -3.04 -12.08
C PHE A 62 4.24 -3.31 -13.07
N GLU A 63 4.01 -3.11 -14.37
CA GLU A 63 5.06 -3.15 -15.40
C GLU A 63 6.11 -2.05 -15.19
N LYS A 64 5.69 -0.83 -14.83
CA LYS A 64 6.63 0.26 -14.49
C LYS A 64 7.45 -0.04 -13.24
N LEU A 65 6.85 -0.71 -12.25
CA LEU A 65 7.52 -1.17 -11.03
C LEU A 65 8.53 -2.30 -11.25
N CYS A 66 8.29 -3.14 -12.26
CA CYS A 66 9.08 -4.34 -12.56
C CYS A 66 9.33 -4.45 -14.07
N PRO A 67 10.10 -3.53 -14.68
CA PRO A 67 10.29 -3.48 -16.14
C PRO A 67 10.99 -4.72 -16.70
N GLU A 68 11.81 -5.38 -15.90
CA GLU A 68 12.54 -6.60 -16.27
C GLU A 68 11.66 -7.87 -16.33
N THR A 69 10.38 -7.78 -15.94
CA THR A 69 9.49 -8.94 -15.87
C THR A 69 8.39 -8.85 -16.92
N SER A 70 8.14 -9.96 -17.63
CA SER A 70 7.07 -10.02 -18.62
C SER A 70 5.68 -9.82 -18.00
N ARG A 71 4.79 -9.13 -18.74
CA ARG A 71 3.38 -8.92 -18.37
C ARG A 71 2.68 -10.20 -17.87
N ARG A 72 2.91 -11.32 -18.56
CA ARG A 72 2.32 -12.64 -18.22
C ARG A 72 2.76 -13.15 -16.84
N SER A 73 3.95 -12.78 -16.38
CA SER A 73 4.47 -13.17 -15.06
C SER A 73 3.89 -12.26 -13.98
N LEU A 74 3.80 -10.95 -14.25
CA LEU A 74 3.15 -9.98 -13.36
C LEU A 74 1.66 -10.28 -13.16
N GLN A 75 0.94 -10.65 -14.22
CA GLN A 75 -0.45 -11.10 -14.13
C GLN A 75 -0.60 -12.36 -13.27
N ARG A 76 0.36 -13.28 -13.33
CA ARG A 76 0.39 -14.47 -12.47
C ARG A 76 0.63 -14.09 -11.01
N ASP A 77 1.54 -13.15 -10.75
CA ASP A 77 1.79 -12.63 -9.41
C ASP A 77 0.54 -11.96 -8.82
N LEU A 78 -0.19 -11.14 -9.61
CA LEU A 78 -1.47 -10.54 -9.21
C LEU A 78 -2.55 -11.58 -8.94
N LYS A 79 -2.65 -12.60 -9.80
CA LYS A 79 -3.60 -13.70 -9.58
C LYS A 79 -3.31 -14.45 -8.28
N MET A 80 -2.03 -14.76 -8.01
CA MET A 80 -1.64 -15.40 -6.74
C MET A 80 -1.98 -14.53 -5.53
N LEU A 81 -1.89 -13.21 -5.64
CA LEU A 81 -2.28 -12.29 -4.57
C LEU A 81 -3.81 -12.22 -4.36
N ILE A 82 -4.60 -12.31 -5.43
CA ILE A 82 -6.06 -12.46 -5.36
C ILE A 82 -6.44 -13.81 -4.74
N ASP A 83 -5.80 -14.90 -5.16
CA ASP A 83 -6.06 -16.25 -4.63
C ASP A 83 -5.73 -16.34 -3.14
N LYS A 84 -4.72 -15.59 -2.68
CA LYS A 84 -4.37 -15.41 -1.26
C LYS A 84 -5.33 -14.48 -0.50
N LYS A 85 -6.37 -13.95 -1.15
CA LYS A 85 -7.35 -12.98 -0.62
C LYS A 85 -6.70 -11.71 -0.08
N LEU A 86 -5.62 -11.26 -0.71
CA LEU A 86 -4.96 -10.01 -0.36
C LEU A 86 -5.45 -8.86 -1.22
N LEU A 87 -5.82 -9.15 -2.46
CA LEU A 87 -6.26 -8.16 -3.45
C LEU A 87 -7.66 -8.47 -3.97
N SER A 88 -8.41 -7.42 -4.28
CA SER A 88 -9.59 -7.48 -5.14
C SER A 88 -9.25 -6.86 -6.51
N GLY A 89 -9.73 -7.49 -7.58
CA GLY A 89 -9.72 -6.91 -8.91
C GLY A 89 -11.07 -6.25 -9.17
N GLU A 90 -11.08 -4.92 -9.34
CA GLU A 90 -12.27 -4.14 -9.65
C GLU A 90 -12.09 -3.48 -11.02
N GLY A 91 -13.07 -3.63 -11.92
CA GLY A 91 -13.05 -3.01 -13.25
C GLY A 91 -13.42 -3.96 -14.37
N SER A 92 -13.45 -3.42 -15.59
CA SER A 92 -13.70 -4.18 -16.81
C SER A 92 -12.41 -4.85 -17.31
N THR A 93 -12.52 -5.94 -18.07
CA THR A 93 -11.39 -6.74 -18.59
C THR A 93 -10.30 -5.91 -19.30
N HIS A 94 -10.64 -4.73 -19.81
CA HIS A 94 -9.74 -3.81 -20.50
C HIS A 94 -9.08 -2.76 -19.59
N HIS A 95 -9.61 -2.55 -18.37
CA HIS A 95 -9.06 -1.61 -17.38
C HIS A 95 -9.25 -2.15 -15.95
N GLN A 96 -8.62 -3.28 -15.68
CA GLN A 96 -8.69 -3.91 -14.36
C GLN A 96 -7.79 -3.17 -13.38
N GLU A 97 -8.40 -2.58 -12.35
CA GLU A 97 -7.71 -2.01 -11.20
C GLU A 97 -7.64 -3.07 -10.09
N TYR A 98 -6.54 -3.07 -9.34
CA TYR A 98 -6.34 -3.93 -8.17
C TYR A 98 -6.30 -3.06 -6.92
N ARG A 99 -6.97 -3.50 -5.86
CA ARG A 99 -6.99 -2.84 -4.53
C ARG A 99 -6.70 -3.86 -3.43
N LEU A 100 -6.17 -3.38 -2.31
CA LEU A 100 -6.03 -4.21 -1.10
C LEU A 100 -7.40 -4.44 -0.47
N LEU A 101 -7.64 -5.67 0.00
CA LEU A 101 -8.81 -6.07 0.78
C LEU A 101 -8.71 -5.61 2.24
#